data_AF-U9VNH1-F1
#
_entry.id   AF-U9VNH1-F1
#
_cell.length_a   1.000
_cell.length_b   1.000
_cell.length_c   1.000
_cell.angle_alpha   90.00
_cell.angle_beta   90.00
_cell.angle_gamma   90.00
#
_symmetry.space_group_name_H-M   'P 1'
#
loop_
_entity.id
_entity.type
_entity.pdbx_description
1 polymer ?
#
loop_
_entity_poly.entity_id
_entity_poly.type
_entity_poly.pdbx_seq_one_letter_code
_entity_poly.pdbx_strand_id
1 'polypeptide(L)'
;MGTMPLTIRERSQKVANCIKTNVRQTLKTIAEATGLSPSSVYRHRQAITRRNQYPESSFWETEVGYQWLVRLVFGLIYYFGIKQGVGAESLSEFIRAIHLDTHVASSASALRQLKHRVNQTLLD
;
A
#
# COMPACT_ATOMS: atom_id res chain seq x y z
N MET A 1 23.97 10.10 -14.77
CA MET A 1 23.12 9.33 -13.83
C MET A 1 21.77 9.12 -14.49
N GLY A 2 21.48 7.90 -14.97
CA GLY A 2 20.18 7.61 -15.56
C GLY A 2 19.11 7.64 -14.47
N THR A 3 18.07 8.45 -14.64
CA THR A 3 16.88 8.42 -13.77
C THR A 3 16.33 7.00 -13.75
N MET A 4 16.41 6.32 -12.61
CA MET A 4 15.76 5.03 -12.45
C MET A 4 14.24 5.22 -12.69
N PRO A 5 13.61 4.31 -13.45
CA PRO A 5 12.19 4.41 -13.72
C PRO A 5 11.42 4.32 -12.39
N LEU A 6 10.47 5.23 -12.19
CA LEU A 6 9.63 5.25 -11.00
C LEU A 6 8.99 3.88 -10.76
N THR A 7 8.97 3.45 -9.51
CA THR A 7 8.25 2.24 -9.11
C THR A 7 6.73 2.43 -9.27
N ILE A 8 5.99 1.33 -9.32
CA ILE A 8 4.51 1.37 -9.36
C ILE A 8 3.96 2.16 -8.16
N ARG A 9 4.60 2.04 -7.00
CA ARG A 9 4.18 2.73 -5.77
C ARG A 9 4.43 4.22 -5.85
N GLU A 10 5.62 4.65 -6.25
CA GLU A 10 5.97 6.07 -6.41
C GLU A 10 5.05 6.77 -7.42
N ARG A 11 4.73 6.08 -8.54
CA ARG A 11 3.74 6.58 -9.51
C ARG A 11 2.36 6.77 -8.88
N SER A 12 1.91 5.79 -8.10
CA SER A 12 0.62 5.88 -7.40
C SER A 12 0.60 7.03 -6.40
N GLN A 13 1.68 7.24 -5.63
CA GLN A 13 1.77 8.33 -4.65
C GLN A 13 1.79 9.70 -5.33
N LYS A 14 2.49 9.85 -6.47
CA LYS A 14 2.43 11.08 -7.28
C LYS A 14 1.01 11.41 -7.71
N VAL A 15 0.27 10.41 -8.20
CA VAL A 15 -1.15 10.58 -8.59
C VAL A 15 -2.02 10.92 -7.38
N ALA A 16 -1.82 10.25 -6.24
CA ALA A 16 -2.58 10.52 -5.00
C ALA A 16 -2.35 11.94 -4.47
N ASN A 17 -1.10 12.42 -4.48
CA ASN A 17 -0.75 13.79 -4.09
C ASN A 17 -1.39 14.83 -5.02
N CYS A 18 -1.41 14.56 -6.32
CA CYS A 18 -2.06 15.43 -7.31
C CYS A 18 -3.58 15.53 -7.07
N ILE A 19 -4.24 14.39 -6.81
CA ILE A 19 -5.67 14.34 -6.48
C ILE A 19 -5.98 15.09 -5.17
N LYS A 20 -5.13 14.95 -4.14
CA LYS A 20 -5.35 15.60 -2.83
C LYS A 20 -5.20 17.12 -2.90
N THR A 21 -4.32 17.62 -3.75
CA THR A 21 -4.02 19.06 -3.86
C THR A 21 -5.04 19.84 -4.68
N ASN A 22 -5.80 19.20 -5.57
CA ASN A 22 -6.78 19.87 -6.42
C ASN A 22 -8.05 19.03 -6.66
N VAL A 23 -9.18 19.50 -6.13
CA VAL A 23 -10.46 18.76 -6.04
C VAL A 23 -11.12 18.47 -7.41
N ARG A 24 -10.72 19.13 -8.50
CA ARG A 24 -11.27 18.89 -9.86
C ARG A 24 -10.19 18.93 -10.95
N GLN A 25 -9.37 17.89 -11.04
CA GLN A 25 -8.44 17.74 -12.16
C GLN A 25 -8.93 16.70 -13.16
N THR A 26 -8.78 17.03 -14.45
CA THR A 26 -8.97 16.08 -15.55
C THR A 26 -7.80 15.10 -15.60
N LEU A 27 -8.00 13.91 -16.21
CA LEU A 27 -6.92 12.93 -16.39
C LEU A 27 -5.71 13.54 -17.13
N LYS A 28 -5.95 14.48 -18.05
CA LYS A 28 -4.91 15.17 -18.81
C LYS A 28 -4.05 16.07 -17.91
N THR A 29 -4.67 16.85 -17.04
CA THR A 29 -3.95 17.73 -16.09
C THR A 29 -3.08 16.92 -15.12
N ILE A 30 -3.57 15.77 -14.64
CA ILE A 30 -2.79 14.89 -13.76
C ILE A 30 -1.63 14.25 -14.55
N ALA A 31 -1.85 13.85 -15.79
CA ALA A 31 -0.80 13.30 -16.67
C ALA A 31 0.34 14.30 -16.89
N GLU A 32 -0.01 15.55 -17.22
CA GLU A 32 0.94 16.66 -17.37
C GLU A 32 1.70 16.94 -16.06
N ALA A 33 1.01 17.04 -14.93
CA ALA A 33 1.63 17.33 -13.64
C ALA A 33 2.53 16.19 -13.11
N THR A 34 2.22 14.93 -13.44
CA THR A 34 2.97 13.76 -12.94
C THR A 34 4.03 13.25 -13.92
N GLY A 35 3.99 13.68 -15.17
CA GLY A 35 4.81 13.14 -16.27
C GLY A 35 4.44 11.70 -16.66
N LEU A 36 3.24 11.24 -16.29
CA LEU A 36 2.75 9.90 -16.58
C LEU A 36 1.81 9.89 -17.78
N SER A 37 1.70 8.74 -18.45
CA SER A 37 0.71 8.59 -19.52
C SER A 37 -0.73 8.67 -18.97
N PRO A 38 -1.70 9.19 -19.75
CA PRO A 38 -3.11 9.24 -19.32
C PRO A 38 -3.68 7.87 -18.92
N SER A 39 -3.26 6.80 -19.59
CA SER A 39 -3.67 5.43 -19.25
C SER A 39 -3.09 4.96 -17.92
N SER A 40 -1.85 5.32 -17.60
CA SER A 40 -1.23 5.04 -16.30
C SER A 40 -1.95 5.81 -15.19
N VAL A 41 -2.22 7.10 -15.40
CA VAL A 41 -2.98 7.93 -14.46
C VAL A 41 -4.36 7.35 -14.20
N TYR A 42 -5.09 6.94 -15.24
CA TYR A 42 -6.41 6.34 -15.09
C TYR A 42 -6.38 5.09 -14.21
N ARG A 43 -5.46 4.15 -14.49
CA ARG A 43 -5.29 2.92 -13.69
C ARG A 43 -4.94 3.22 -12.24
N HIS A 44 -4.01 4.15 -12.00
CA HIS A 44 -3.62 4.55 -10.64
C HIS A 44 -4.77 5.22 -9.89
N ARG A 45 -5.50 6.14 -10.54
CA ARG A 45 -6.67 6.80 -9.97
C ARG A 45 -7.75 5.78 -9.58
N GLN A 46 -8.08 4.84 -10.46
CA GLN A 46 -9.04 3.78 -10.15
C GLN A 46 -8.58 2.92 -8.97
N ALA A 47 -7.30 2.56 -8.93
CA ALA A 47 -6.75 1.79 -7.82
C ALA A 47 -6.80 2.57 -6.49
N ILE A 48 -6.44 3.87 -6.49
CA ILE A 48 -6.52 4.74 -5.31
C ILE A 48 -7.95 4.86 -4.81
N THR A 49 -8.92 5.06 -5.71
CA THR A 49 -10.35 5.11 -5.34
C THR A 49 -10.82 3.81 -4.71
N ARG A 50 -10.37 2.65 -5.23
CA ARG A 50 -10.69 1.35 -4.63
C ARG A 50 -10.05 1.15 -3.26
N ARG A 51 -8.91 1.78 -2.98
CA ARG A 51 -8.24 1.69 -1.67
C ARG A 51 -8.83 2.62 -0.64
N ASN A 52 -9.14 3.85 -1.05
CA ASN A 52 -9.63 4.93 -0.21
C ASN A 52 -11.12 4.81 0.10
N GLN A 53 -11.51 3.73 0.76
CA GLN A 53 -12.89 3.47 1.17
C GLN A 53 -13.23 4.05 2.55
N TYR A 54 -12.21 4.37 3.35
CA TYR A 54 -12.37 4.86 4.72
C TYR A 54 -11.77 6.26 4.89
N PRO A 55 -12.26 7.07 5.85
CA PRO A 55 -11.75 8.42 6.09
C PRO A 55 -10.23 8.47 6.31
N GLU A 56 -9.70 7.50 7.05
CA GLU A 56 -8.29 7.33 7.37
C GLU A 56 -7.43 6.88 6.18
N SER A 57 -8.03 6.30 5.14
CA SER A 57 -7.30 5.65 4.03
C SER A 57 -6.38 6.60 3.27
N SER A 58 -6.74 7.88 3.21
CA SER A 58 -5.93 8.91 2.53
C SER A 58 -4.53 9.07 3.13
N PHE A 59 -4.35 8.73 4.42
CA PHE A 59 -3.06 8.77 5.08
C PHE A 59 -2.11 7.69 4.56
N TRP A 60 -2.61 6.49 4.25
CA TRP A 60 -1.81 5.36 3.77
C TRP A 60 -1.24 5.56 2.37
N GLU A 61 -1.75 6.52 1.61
CA GLU A 61 -1.21 6.92 0.30
C GLU A 61 -0.05 7.93 0.42
N THR A 62 0.16 8.53 1.59
CA THR A 62 1.33 9.37 1.83
C THR A 62 2.59 8.53 2.01
N GLU A 63 3.76 9.11 1.78
CA GLU A 63 5.04 8.41 2.02
C GLU A 63 5.17 8.01 3.49
N VAL A 64 4.89 8.94 4.41
CA VAL A 64 4.96 8.69 5.85
C VAL A 64 3.99 7.60 6.29
N GLY A 65 2.74 7.66 5.83
CA GLY A 65 1.73 6.66 6.16
C GLY A 65 2.07 5.28 5.60
N TYR A 66 2.63 5.22 4.38
CA TYR A 66 3.08 3.96 3.79
C TYR A 66 4.24 3.33 4.59
N GLN A 67 5.27 4.11 4.94
CA GLN A 67 6.40 3.61 5.73
C GLN A 67 5.95 3.11 7.10
N TRP A 68 5.00 3.82 7.73
CA TRP A 68 4.40 3.37 8.98
C TRP A 68 3.61 2.06 8.80
N LEU A 69 2.82 1.95 7.74
CA LEU A 69 2.05 0.74 7.40
C LEU A 69 2.98 -0.48 7.22
N VAL A 70 4.10 -0.31 6.53
CA VAL A 70 5.10 -1.37 6.34
C VAL A 70 5.65 -1.85 7.69
N ARG A 71 5.98 -0.93 8.60
CA ARG A 71 6.45 -1.27 9.95
C ARG A 71 5.39 -1.99 10.77
N LEU A 72 4.13 -1.55 10.70
CA LEU A 72 3.01 -2.21 11.36
C LEU A 72 2.86 -3.65 10.88
N VAL A 73 2.83 -3.88 9.57
CA VAL A 73 2.65 -5.22 8.98
C VAL A 73 3.83 -6.12 9.34
N PHE A 74 5.06 -5.60 9.27
CA PHE A 74 6.25 -6.35 9.68
C PHE A 74 6.18 -6.72 11.17
N GLY A 75 5.86 -5.77 12.05
CA GLY A 75 5.71 -6.00 13.48
C GLY A 75 4.61 -7.01 13.79
N LEU A 76 3.47 -6.92 13.10
CA LEU A 76 2.35 -7.86 13.24
C LEU A 76 2.78 -9.28 12.92
N ILE A 77 3.46 -9.48 11.78
CA ILE A 77 3.92 -10.79 11.34
C ILE A 77 5.01 -11.34 12.24
N TYR A 78 6.01 -10.52 12.59
CA TYR A 78 7.13 -10.95 13.42
C TYR A 78 6.70 -11.28 14.84
N TYR A 79 6.09 -10.33 15.55
CA TYR A 79 5.76 -10.51 16.96
C TYR A 79 4.59 -11.48 17.15
N PHE A 80 3.50 -11.35 16.39
CA PHE A 80 2.34 -12.20 16.60
C PHE A 80 2.39 -13.47 15.75
N GLY A 81 2.71 -13.35 14.46
CA GLY A 81 2.73 -14.49 13.55
C GLY A 81 3.88 -15.49 13.79
N ILE A 82 5.10 -15.00 14.02
CA ILE A 82 6.29 -15.84 14.20
C ILE A 82 6.53 -16.11 15.69
N LYS A 83 6.77 -15.07 16.50
CA LYS A 83 7.18 -15.23 17.90
C LYS A 83 6.09 -15.84 18.79
N GLN A 84 4.83 -15.47 18.58
CA GLN A 84 3.69 -16.01 19.35
C GLN A 84 2.89 -17.09 18.61
N GLY A 85 3.26 -17.41 17.36
CA GLY A 85 2.62 -18.48 16.60
C GLY A 85 1.17 -18.23 16.17
N VAL A 86 0.69 -16.98 16.18
CA VAL A 86 -0.68 -16.65 15.76
C VAL A 86 -0.91 -17.04 14.29
N GLY A 87 -2.06 -17.68 14.05
CA GLY A 87 -2.46 -18.15 12.72
C GLY A 87 -2.72 -17.01 11.73
N ALA A 88 -2.50 -17.28 10.44
CA ALA A 88 -2.68 -16.29 9.37
C ALA A 88 -4.14 -15.81 9.24
N GLU A 89 -5.11 -16.65 9.58
CA GLU A 89 -6.53 -16.31 9.67
C GLU A 89 -6.78 -15.17 10.67
N SER A 90 -6.32 -15.32 11.92
CA SER A 90 -6.51 -14.28 12.95
C SER A 90 -5.79 -12.98 12.61
N LEU A 91 -4.61 -13.06 11.98
CA LEU A 91 -3.92 -11.87 11.49
C LEU A 91 -4.69 -11.18 10.35
N SER A 92 -5.28 -11.96 9.44
CA SER A 92 -6.14 -11.46 8.35
C SER A 92 -7.38 -10.76 8.92
N GLU A 93 -8.03 -11.36 9.92
CA GLU A 93 -9.18 -10.76 10.62
C GLU A 93 -8.80 -9.45 11.29
N PHE A 94 -7.67 -9.40 12.00
CA PHE A 94 -7.17 -8.17 12.59
C PHE A 94 -6.98 -7.06 11.56
N ILE A 95 -6.29 -7.33 10.45
CA ILE A 95 -6.03 -6.35 9.38
C ILE A 95 -7.33 -5.81 8.79
N ARG A 96 -8.35 -6.65 8.63
CA ARG A 96 -9.69 -6.24 8.16
C ARG A 96 -10.43 -5.40 9.20
N ALA A 97 -10.36 -5.79 10.47
CA ALA A 97 -11.02 -5.08 11.57
C ALA A 97 -10.51 -3.63 11.73
N ILE A 98 -9.26 -3.36 11.32
CA ILE A 98 -8.67 -2.01 11.32
C ILE A 98 -8.65 -1.37 9.92
N HIS A 99 -9.45 -1.86 8.98
CA HIS A 99 -9.64 -1.29 7.64
C HIS A 99 -8.37 -1.16 6.77
N LEU A 100 -7.38 -2.04 6.99
CA LEU A 100 -6.12 -2.03 6.24
C LEU A 100 -6.11 -3.01 5.06
N ASP A 101 -7.17 -3.79 4.89
CA ASP A 101 -7.28 -4.84 3.88
C ASP A 101 -7.30 -4.31 2.44
N THR A 102 -7.59 -3.02 2.26
CA THR A 102 -7.52 -2.35 0.96
C THR A 102 -6.11 -1.86 0.62
N HIS A 103 -5.22 -1.66 1.60
CA HIS A 103 -3.85 -1.16 1.40
C HIS A 103 -2.76 -2.20 1.62
N VAL A 104 -3.06 -3.28 2.35
CA VAL A 104 -2.16 -4.38 2.67
C VAL A 104 -2.72 -5.68 2.12
N ALA A 105 -1.84 -6.58 1.67
CA ALA A 105 -2.22 -7.95 1.36
C ALA A 105 -2.70 -8.67 2.64
N SER A 106 -4.02 -8.71 2.83
CA SER A 106 -4.67 -9.17 4.06
C SER A 106 -5.11 -10.63 4.00
N SER A 107 -5.06 -11.30 2.85
CA SER A 107 -5.51 -12.69 2.76
C SER A 107 -4.61 -13.62 3.57
N ALA A 108 -5.20 -14.62 4.23
CA ALA A 108 -4.45 -15.61 5.00
C ALA A 108 -3.34 -16.28 4.16
N SER A 109 -3.57 -16.53 2.86
CA SER A 109 -2.54 -17.05 1.96
C SER A 109 -1.37 -16.08 1.74
N ALA A 110 -1.64 -14.79 1.54
CA ALA A 110 -0.59 -13.78 1.40
C ALA A 110 0.19 -13.60 2.71
N LEU A 111 -0.48 -13.64 3.86
CA LEU A 111 0.15 -13.54 5.17
C LEU A 111 1.01 -14.77 5.49
N ARG A 112 0.61 -15.98 5.08
CA ARG A 112 1.46 -17.18 5.16
C ARG A 112 2.74 -17.02 4.34
N GLN A 113 2.62 -16.57 3.09
CA GLN A 113 3.78 -16.33 2.25
C GLN A 113 4.71 -15.26 2.85
N LEU A 114 4.13 -14.20 3.42
CA LEU A 114 4.89 -13.14 4.08
C LEU A 114 5.61 -13.65 5.34
N LYS A 115 4.93 -14.45 6.17
CA LYS A 115 5.52 -15.11 7.34
C LYS A 115 6.71 -15.98 6.94
N HIS A 116 6.59 -16.78 5.87
CA HIS A 116 7.71 -17.59 5.37
C HIS A 116 8.89 -16.73 4.93
N ARG A 117 8.66 -15.66 4.17
CA ARG A 117 9.72 -14.76 3.70
C ARG A 117 10.45 -14.07 4.85
N VAL A 118 9.70 -13.55 5.83
CA VAL A 118 10.29 -12.91 7.02
C VAL A 118 11.13 -13.91 7.81
N ASN A 119 10.64 -15.15 7.97
CA ASN A 119 11.39 -16.19 8.67
C ASN A 119 12.69 -16.56 7.94
N GLN A 120 12.69 -16.64 6.61
CA GLN A 120 13.91 -16.87 5.83
C GLN A 120 14.93 -15.74 6.02
N THR A 121 14.51 -14.48 5.89
CA THR A 121 15.40 -13.32 6.08
C THR A 121 15.95 -13.19 7.50
N LEU A 122 15.32 -13.81 8.51
CA LEU A 122 15.82 -13.83 9.89
C LEU A 122 16.78 -14.98 10.17
N LEU A 123 16.75 -16.03 9.34
CA LEU A 123 17.60 -17.22 9.47
C LEU A 123 18.87 -17.12 8.62
N ASP A 124 18.86 -16.27 7.58
CA ASP A 124 20.02 -15.87 6.78
C ASP A 124 20.84 -14.76 7.47
#